data_AF-A0A836I6Z3-F1
#
_entry.id   AF-A0A836I6Z3-F1
#
_cell.length_a   1.000
_cell.length_b   1.000
_cell.length_c   1.000
_cell.angle_alpha   90.00
_cell.angle_beta   90.00
_cell.angle_gamma   90.00
#
_symmetry.space_group_name_H-M   'P 1'
#
loop_
_entity.id
_entity.type
_entity.pdbx_description
1 polymer ?
#
loop_
_entity_poly.entity_id
_entity_poly.type
_entity_poly.pdbx_seq_one_letter_code
_entity_poly.pdbx_strand_id
1 'polypeptide(L)'
;MLRHSCYAWGSGHAVRAPTLCLGRGSVSRTPSAFSTWCGAVLIARRAAHAAAARGSASTSSPRPRHNMFTAPPKVGPGRKGGEEANPYKSWEHMSHTWLILMCLGCLCAGWLAGHFVEVDESKIKPKYAKEDVIESACKQFEFRPDLAATSIRVAFVLAARRAGFPADSVDESCAVVRGLNDMAGVMNYLSNTYPAFSTEDVASLAAIAGIKYLNGPCEGILDQWRWGRNDTDEIPKRNIPKDPHQKTFSIPTILHALGGLTEAECVALLACHGVGEFHEDVSGLDGGVTHTGKRYTLNNRYYRFLLEHEKAFTPLTVARTQDNGDLAALPETLKCVYITERVKGKMKRRQCVINSAELELLKRKTWRELVERYAADDDLWREQFQSAFTKLIDSNFKRLRPYSDPKST
;
A
#
# COMPACT_ATOMS: atom_id res chain seq x y z
N MET A 1 15.43 34.04 -54.53
CA MET A 1 16.73 33.38 -54.80
C MET A 1 16.69 32.00 -54.17
N LEU A 2 16.38 31.00 -54.99
CA LEU A 2 16.38 29.57 -54.69
C LEU A 2 17.44 28.94 -55.60
N ARG A 3 18.28 28.05 -55.09
CA ARG A 3 18.98 27.07 -55.92
C ARG A 3 19.02 25.70 -55.24
N HIS A 4 18.41 24.76 -55.97
CA HIS A 4 18.57 23.32 -55.91
C HIS A 4 20.02 22.88 -56.12
N SER A 5 20.36 21.69 -55.61
CA SER A 5 21.14 20.72 -56.39
C SER A 5 20.80 19.28 -55.97
N CYS A 6 20.29 18.50 -56.93
CA CYS A 6 20.31 17.04 -56.94
C CYS A 6 21.66 16.56 -57.48
N TYR A 7 22.07 15.33 -57.17
CA TYR A 7 22.55 14.34 -58.15
C TYR A 7 22.47 12.92 -57.55
N ALA A 8 22.10 11.97 -58.41
CA ALA A 8 21.82 10.56 -58.13
C ALA A 8 22.75 9.65 -58.97
N TRP A 9 22.91 8.40 -58.51
CA TRP A 9 23.21 7.12 -59.22
C TRP A 9 24.00 6.21 -58.25
N GLY A 10 23.79 4.92 -58.04
CA GLY A 10 22.91 3.90 -58.64
C GLY A 10 23.61 2.52 -58.54
N SER A 11 22.88 1.49 -58.03
CA SER A 11 23.08 0.01 -58.20
C SER A 11 24.43 -0.64 -57.83
N GLY A 12 24.55 -1.82 -57.21
CA GLY A 12 23.65 -2.85 -56.70
C GLY A 12 24.46 -4.14 -56.45
N HIS A 13 24.17 -4.90 -55.38
CA HIS A 13 24.12 -6.37 -55.39
C HIS A 13 23.69 -6.91 -54.02
N ALA A 14 22.76 -7.86 -54.09
CA ALA A 14 22.08 -8.49 -52.98
C ALA A 14 22.84 -9.70 -52.44
N VAL A 15 22.82 -9.87 -51.11
CA VAL A 15 22.86 -11.18 -50.45
C VAL A 15 21.78 -11.18 -49.37
N ARG A 16 20.82 -12.11 -49.52
CA ARG A 16 19.68 -12.38 -48.63
C ARG A 16 20.06 -13.41 -47.56
N ALA A 17 19.55 -13.22 -46.33
CA ALA A 17 18.81 -14.20 -45.49
C ALA A 17 18.81 -13.75 -44.00
N PRO A 18 17.86 -14.22 -43.15
CA PRO A 18 16.41 -14.15 -43.34
C PRO A 18 15.69 -13.55 -42.12
N THR A 19 14.56 -12.90 -42.42
CA THR A 19 13.55 -12.42 -41.48
C THR A 19 12.69 -13.60 -41.00
N LEU A 20 12.53 -13.76 -39.68
CA LEU A 20 11.57 -14.70 -39.09
C LEU A 20 10.15 -14.11 -39.23
N CYS A 21 9.37 -14.64 -40.16
CA CYS A 21 7.93 -14.45 -40.23
C CYS A 21 7.23 -15.57 -39.46
N LEU A 22 6.46 -15.21 -38.42
CA LEU A 22 5.49 -16.09 -37.77
C LEU A 22 4.27 -16.25 -38.69
N GLY A 23 4.17 -17.42 -39.33
CA GLY A 23 3.02 -17.83 -40.12
C GLY A 23 1.87 -18.31 -39.23
N ARG A 24 0.68 -17.74 -39.45
CA ARG A 24 -0.61 -18.34 -39.09
C ARG A 24 -0.77 -19.68 -39.80
N GLY A 25 -1.04 -20.74 -39.04
CA GLY A 25 -1.43 -22.05 -39.55
C GLY A 25 -2.62 -22.58 -38.76
N SER A 26 -3.73 -22.79 -39.45
CA SER A 26 -4.97 -23.41 -39.00
C SER A 26 -4.79 -24.89 -38.66
N VAL A 27 -5.38 -25.36 -37.56
CA VAL A 27 -5.60 -26.80 -37.31
C VAL A 27 -7.05 -27.03 -36.90
N SER A 28 -7.74 -27.87 -37.67
CA SER A 28 -9.08 -28.37 -37.44
C SER A 28 -9.06 -29.86 -37.07
N ARG A 29 -9.82 -30.22 -36.01
CA ARG A 29 -10.58 -31.49 -35.73
C ARG A 29 -9.82 -32.83 -35.84
N THR A 30 -9.95 -33.86 -34.98
CA THR A 30 -10.84 -34.36 -33.90
C THR A 30 -10.21 -35.71 -33.43
N PRO A 31 -10.86 -36.57 -32.62
CA PRO A 31 -11.09 -36.50 -31.18
C PRO A 31 -10.35 -37.63 -30.43
N SER A 32 -10.11 -37.47 -29.12
CA SER A 32 -9.83 -38.63 -28.25
C SER A 32 -10.81 -38.64 -27.08
N ALA A 33 -11.51 -39.76 -26.99
CA ALA A 33 -12.44 -40.09 -25.93
C ALA A 33 -11.66 -40.51 -24.68
N PHE A 34 -11.98 -39.93 -23.53
CA PHE A 34 -11.93 -40.66 -22.27
C PHE A 34 -13.18 -40.35 -21.46
N SER A 35 -13.82 -41.45 -21.13
CA SER A 35 -15.07 -41.63 -20.45
C SER A 35 -15.04 -41.23 -18.98
N THR A 36 -16.15 -40.60 -18.59
CA THR A 36 -16.92 -40.83 -17.35
C THR A 36 -16.29 -40.50 -16.00
N TRP A 37 -16.93 -39.56 -15.29
CA TRP A 37 -17.77 -39.91 -14.14
C TRP A 37 -18.88 -38.86 -13.94
N CYS A 38 -20.12 -39.35 -13.95
CA CYS A 38 -21.39 -38.68 -13.67
C CYS A 38 -21.43 -38.09 -12.25
N GLY A 39 -22.29 -37.15 -11.88
CA GLY A 39 -23.45 -36.56 -12.54
C GLY A 39 -24.23 -35.76 -11.49
N ALA A 40 -24.74 -34.60 -11.88
CA ALA A 40 -25.69 -33.81 -11.10
C ALA A 40 -27.03 -33.88 -11.83
N VAL A 41 -28.07 -34.45 -11.21
CA VAL A 41 -29.47 -34.17 -11.58
C VAL A 41 -30.36 -34.33 -10.33
N LEU A 42 -30.86 -33.19 -9.86
CA LEU A 42 -32.12 -33.07 -9.13
C LEU A 42 -33.29 -33.36 -10.08
N ILE A 43 -34.34 -34.05 -9.60
CA ILE A 43 -35.78 -33.68 -9.73
C ILE A 43 -36.71 -34.91 -9.53
N ALA A 44 -37.76 -34.66 -8.74
CA ALA A 44 -39.08 -35.30 -8.67
C ALA A 44 -39.22 -36.74 -8.10
N ARG A 45 -39.80 -36.80 -6.89
CA ARG A 45 -40.47 -37.98 -6.31
C ARG A 45 -41.94 -37.64 -6.01
N ARG A 46 -42.87 -38.25 -6.75
CA ARG A 46 -44.32 -38.45 -6.51
C ARG A 46 -44.78 -39.38 -7.66
N ALA A 47 -45.57 -40.43 -7.56
CA ALA A 47 -46.31 -41.17 -6.54
C ALA A 47 -46.22 -42.67 -6.99
N ALA A 48 -46.52 -43.70 -6.21
CA ALA A 48 -47.87 -44.12 -5.89
C ALA A 48 -47.85 -45.40 -5.03
N HIS A 49 -48.78 -45.42 -4.08
CA HIS A 49 -49.60 -46.52 -3.59
C HIS A 49 -49.08 -47.95 -3.34
N ALA A 50 -49.38 -48.35 -2.09
CA ALA A 50 -50.03 -49.59 -1.67
C ALA A 50 -49.15 -50.80 -1.34
N ALA A 51 -48.97 -51.03 -0.04
CA ALA A 51 -49.00 -52.39 0.52
C ALA A 51 -49.37 -52.39 2.02
N ALA A 52 -50.52 -53.01 2.28
CA ALA A 52 -50.89 -53.83 3.44
C ALA A 52 -50.74 -53.30 4.88
N ALA A 53 -51.89 -53.01 5.46
CA ALA A 53 -52.13 -53.01 6.90
C ALA A 53 -51.84 -54.37 7.54
N ARG A 54 -51.18 -54.36 8.70
CA ARG A 54 -51.34 -55.38 9.74
C ARG A 54 -51.64 -54.65 11.05
N GLY A 55 -52.83 -54.90 11.58
CA GLY A 55 -53.29 -54.39 12.85
C GLY A 55 -52.54 -55.04 14.01
N SER A 56 -52.16 -54.21 14.98
CA SER A 56 -51.94 -54.61 16.35
C SER A 56 -52.73 -53.63 17.21
N ALA A 57 -53.76 -54.14 17.87
CA ALA A 57 -54.57 -53.39 18.82
C ALA A 57 -54.07 -53.65 20.25
N SER A 58 -54.41 -52.70 21.13
CA SER A 58 -54.23 -52.69 22.59
C SER A 58 -52.87 -52.17 23.06
N THR A 59 -52.73 -51.22 23.98
CA THR A 59 -53.64 -50.61 24.96
C THR A 59 -53.18 -49.18 25.24
N SER A 60 -54.10 -48.22 25.26
CA SER A 60 -53.84 -46.83 25.63
C SER A 60 -54.06 -46.61 27.13
N SER A 61 -53.01 -46.36 27.90
CA SER A 61 -53.14 -45.65 29.18
C SER A 61 -53.03 -44.14 28.92
N PRO A 62 -53.93 -43.28 29.43
CA PRO A 62 -53.77 -41.85 29.29
C PRO A 62 -52.70 -41.37 30.27
N ARG A 63 -51.48 -41.09 29.77
CA ARG A 63 -50.52 -40.29 30.56
C ARG A 63 -51.02 -38.84 30.57
N PRO A 64 -51.15 -38.18 31.73
CA PRO A 64 -51.51 -36.77 31.77
C PRO A 64 -50.38 -35.99 31.10
N ARG A 65 -50.72 -35.24 30.03
CA ARG A 65 -49.84 -34.25 29.40
C ARG A 65 -49.67 -33.08 30.35
N HIS A 66 -48.86 -33.23 31.38
CA HIS A 66 -48.40 -32.10 32.17
C HIS A 66 -47.16 -31.51 31.50
N ASN A 67 -47.21 -30.20 31.25
CA ASN A 67 -46.16 -29.33 30.71
C ASN A 67 -46.23 -29.08 29.19
N MET A 68 -47.38 -28.58 28.71
CA MET A 68 -47.34 -27.65 27.57
C MET A 68 -47.07 -26.25 28.10
N PHE A 69 -46.02 -25.62 27.57
CA PHE A 69 -45.66 -24.23 27.85
C PHE A 69 -46.87 -23.33 27.61
N THR A 70 -47.47 -22.82 28.68
CA THR A 70 -48.63 -21.93 28.60
C THR A 70 -48.10 -20.51 28.40
N ALA A 71 -48.43 -19.90 27.26
CA ALA A 71 -47.97 -18.55 26.96
C ALA A 71 -48.56 -17.54 27.97
N PRO A 72 -47.83 -16.45 28.32
CA PRO A 72 -48.33 -15.43 29.23
C PRO A 72 -49.63 -14.79 28.72
N PRO A 73 -50.54 -14.36 29.63
CA PRO A 73 -51.88 -13.89 29.28
C PRO A 73 -51.93 -12.56 28.49
N LYS A 74 -50.80 -11.88 28.29
CA LYS A 74 -50.71 -10.65 27.50
C LYS A 74 -49.58 -10.78 26.47
N VAL A 75 -49.93 -11.28 25.29
CA VAL A 75 -49.10 -11.18 24.08
C VAL A 75 -49.69 -10.07 23.23
N GLY A 76 -48.86 -9.28 22.55
CA GLY A 76 -49.21 -7.98 21.92
C GLY A 76 -50.43 -7.99 20.97
N PRO A 77 -50.86 -6.80 20.50
CA PRO A 77 -52.10 -6.63 19.76
C PRO A 77 -52.07 -7.48 18.47
N GLY A 78 -52.94 -8.50 18.39
CA GLY A 78 -53.06 -9.35 17.20
C GLY A 78 -53.61 -10.77 17.40
N ARG A 79 -53.68 -11.33 18.62
CA ARG A 79 -54.16 -12.70 18.85
C ARG A 79 -55.59 -12.73 19.39
N LYS A 80 -56.50 -13.46 18.73
CA LYS A 80 -57.84 -13.77 19.26
C LYS A 80 -57.73 -14.94 20.24
N GLY A 81 -58.44 -14.88 21.37
CA GLY A 81 -58.35 -15.92 22.41
C GLY A 81 -58.79 -17.29 21.88
N GLY A 82 -57.97 -18.32 22.11
CA GLY A 82 -58.25 -19.72 21.75
C GLY A 82 -57.37 -20.34 20.67
N GLU A 83 -56.52 -19.57 19.99
CA GLU A 83 -55.58 -20.13 19.00
C GLU A 83 -54.44 -20.86 19.72
N GLU A 84 -54.21 -22.14 19.41
CA GLU A 84 -53.05 -22.90 19.90
C GLU A 84 -51.77 -22.39 19.22
N ALA A 85 -50.71 -22.13 19.99
CA ALA A 85 -49.48 -21.57 19.45
C ALA A 85 -48.86 -22.57 18.46
N ASN A 86 -48.93 -22.30 17.16
CA ASN A 86 -48.30 -23.13 16.16
C ASN A 86 -46.77 -22.92 16.22
N PRO A 87 -45.97 -23.92 16.65
CA PRO A 87 -44.53 -23.77 16.81
C PRO A 87 -43.82 -23.49 15.47
N TYR A 88 -44.48 -23.73 14.33
CA TYR A 88 -43.97 -23.46 12.99
C TYR A 88 -44.31 -22.04 12.48
N LYS A 89 -45.10 -21.25 13.22
CA LYS A 89 -45.45 -19.85 12.92
C LYS A 89 -44.93 -18.84 13.96
N SER A 90 -43.99 -19.24 14.81
CA SER A 90 -43.39 -18.40 15.85
C SER A 90 -42.81 -17.08 15.32
N TRP A 91 -42.36 -17.06 14.06
CA TRP A 91 -41.85 -15.88 13.36
C TRP A 91 -42.92 -14.80 13.11
N GLU A 92 -44.20 -15.17 12.96
CA GLU A 92 -45.31 -14.21 12.76
C GLU A 92 -45.67 -13.45 14.07
N HIS A 93 -45.19 -13.92 15.22
CA HIS A 93 -45.51 -13.36 16.54
C HIS A 93 -44.31 -12.74 17.28
N MET A 94 -43.12 -12.76 16.68
CA MET A 94 -41.98 -12.03 17.21
C MET A 94 -42.09 -10.56 16.83
N SER A 95 -42.38 -9.70 17.83
CA SER A 95 -42.32 -8.25 17.61
C SER A 95 -40.92 -7.83 17.16
N HIS A 96 -40.83 -6.95 16.16
CA HIS A 96 -39.55 -6.39 15.71
C HIS A 96 -38.74 -5.80 16.87
N THR A 97 -39.42 -5.26 17.89
CA THR A 97 -38.80 -4.76 19.13
C THR A 97 -38.00 -5.84 19.86
N TRP A 98 -38.54 -7.07 19.96
CA TRP A 98 -37.85 -8.17 20.63
C TRP A 98 -36.68 -8.71 19.80
N LEU A 99 -36.85 -8.77 18.47
CA LEU A 99 -35.76 -9.15 17.55
C LEU A 99 -34.61 -8.14 17.61
N ILE A 100 -34.91 -6.83 17.59
CA ILE A 100 -33.91 -5.77 17.71
C ILE A 100 -33.22 -5.84 19.08
N LEU A 101 -33.97 -6.03 20.17
CA LEU A 101 -33.41 -6.18 21.51
C LEU A 101 -32.47 -7.39 21.61
N MET A 102 -32.83 -8.52 20.99
CA MET A 102 -31.99 -9.72 20.96
C MET A 102 -30.71 -9.48 20.15
N CYS A 103 -30.81 -8.86 18.97
CA CYS A 103 -29.65 -8.50 18.16
C CYS A 103 -28.72 -7.53 18.90
N LEU A 104 -29.27 -6.49 19.56
CA LEU A 104 -28.50 -5.57 20.39
C LEU A 104 -27.83 -6.29 21.56
N GLY A 105 -28.54 -7.22 22.22
CA GLY A 105 -27.99 -8.06 23.27
C GLY A 105 -26.81 -8.91 22.80
N CYS A 106 -26.94 -9.58 21.64
CA CYS A 106 -25.86 -10.37 21.05
C CYS A 106 -24.68 -9.51 20.60
N LEU A 107 -24.92 -8.35 20.02
CA LEU A 107 -23.87 -7.40 19.63
C LEU A 107 -23.14 -6.85 20.86
N CYS A 108 -23.87 -6.45 21.90
CA CYS A 108 -23.27 -5.96 23.15
C CYS A 108 -22.50 -7.07 23.86
N ALA A 109 -23.05 -8.29 23.94
CA ALA A 109 -22.37 -9.42 24.55
C ALA A 109 -21.10 -9.82 23.77
N GLY A 110 -21.16 -9.82 22.43
CA GLY A 110 -19.97 -10.06 21.59
C GLY A 110 -18.92 -8.96 21.71
N TRP A 111 -19.36 -7.69 21.77
CA TRP A 111 -18.49 -6.54 21.98
C TRP A 111 -17.81 -6.58 23.36
N LEU A 112 -18.57 -6.89 24.42
CA LEU A 112 -18.06 -7.07 25.78
C LEU A 112 -17.10 -8.27 25.85
N ALA A 113 -17.48 -9.43 25.29
CA ALA A 113 -16.62 -10.61 25.26
C ALA A 113 -15.29 -10.34 24.54
N GLY A 114 -15.31 -9.58 23.44
CA GLY A 114 -14.10 -9.15 22.74
C GLY A 114 -13.22 -8.16 23.53
N HIS A 115 -13.78 -7.50 24.56
CA HIS A 115 -13.03 -6.59 25.45
C HIS A 115 -12.54 -7.29 26.74
N PHE A 116 -13.23 -8.33 27.21
CA PHE A 116 -12.92 -9.05 28.45
C PHE A 116 -12.05 -10.30 28.24
N VAL A 117 -11.95 -10.82 27.02
CA VAL A 117 -10.96 -11.84 26.69
C VAL A 117 -9.65 -11.11 26.40
N GLU A 118 -8.81 -10.98 27.42
CA GLU A 118 -7.41 -10.60 27.22
C GLU A 118 -6.72 -11.72 26.43
N VAL A 119 -6.69 -11.58 25.10
CA VAL A 119 -5.80 -12.37 24.27
C VAL A 119 -4.41 -11.85 24.54
N ASP A 120 -3.55 -12.69 25.11
CA ASP A 120 -2.14 -12.37 25.30
C ASP A 120 -1.47 -12.21 23.92
N GLU A 121 -1.47 -10.98 23.40
CA GLU A 121 -0.96 -10.65 22.08
C GLU A 121 0.54 -10.95 21.95
N SER A 122 1.26 -11.07 23.07
CA SER A 122 2.69 -11.45 23.09
C SER A 122 2.93 -12.90 22.65
N LYS A 123 1.90 -13.76 22.74
CA LYS A 123 1.97 -15.16 22.32
C LYS A 123 1.63 -15.34 20.84
N ILE A 124 1.09 -14.31 20.18
CA ILE A 124 0.73 -14.39 18.77
C ILE A 124 1.98 -14.18 17.93
N LYS A 125 2.40 -15.22 17.22
CA LYS A 125 3.53 -15.17 16.31
C LYS A 125 3.04 -14.95 14.86
N PRO A 126 3.71 -14.11 14.07
CA PRO A 126 3.44 -14.00 12.63
C PRO A 126 3.77 -15.33 11.94
N LYS A 127 3.13 -15.60 10.80
CA LYS A 127 3.33 -16.88 10.08
C LYS A 127 4.70 -16.97 9.38
N TYR A 128 5.22 -15.83 8.93
CA TYR A 128 6.45 -15.75 8.15
C TYR A 128 7.50 -14.91 8.90
N ALA A 129 8.77 -15.21 8.66
CA ALA A 129 9.85 -14.37 9.16
C ALA A 129 9.88 -13.06 8.36
N LYS A 130 10.13 -11.93 9.02
CA LYS A 130 10.20 -10.62 8.34
C LYS A 130 11.40 -10.57 7.39
N GLU A 131 12.46 -11.28 7.74
CA GLU A 131 13.70 -11.45 6.98
C GLU A 131 13.46 -12.12 5.62
N ASP A 132 12.57 -13.12 5.56
CA ASP A 132 12.24 -13.83 4.32
C ASP A 132 11.59 -12.87 3.30
N VAL A 133 10.67 -12.01 3.77
CA VAL A 133 10.00 -11.00 2.93
C VAL A 133 11.01 -9.97 2.40
N ILE A 134 11.91 -9.52 3.27
CA ILE A 134 12.98 -8.58 2.92
C ILE A 134 13.91 -9.17 1.87
N GLU A 135 14.34 -10.43 2.04
CA GLU A 135 15.20 -11.10 1.07
C GLU A 135 14.51 -11.22 -0.29
N SER A 136 13.23 -11.60 -0.31
CA SER A 136 12.44 -11.68 -1.54
C SER A 136 12.30 -10.32 -2.23
N ALA A 137 12.11 -9.23 -1.47
CA ALA A 137 12.07 -7.88 -2.01
C ALA A 137 13.44 -7.43 -2.55
N CYS A 138 14.53 -7.69 -1.81
CA CYS A 138 15.89 -7.39 -2.26
C CYS A 138 16.24 -8.10 -3.56
N LYS A 139 15.81 -9.37 -3.75
CA LYS A 139 15.98 -10.09 -5.02
C LYS A 139 15.29 -9.40 -6.19
N GLN A 140 14.11 -8.81 -5.98
CA GLN A 140 13.46 -8.01 -7.02
C GLN A 140 14.27 -6.74 -7.34
N PHE A 141 14.83 -6.09 -6.32
CA PHE A 141 15.67 -4.90 -6.49
C PHE A 141 17.00 -5.18 -7.18
N GLU A 142 17.55 -6.40 -7.12
CA GLU A 142 18.72 -6.78 -7.91
C GLU A 142 18.46 -6.69 -9.43
N PHE A 143 17.25 -7.06 -9.88
CA PHE A 143 16.84 -6.93 -11.28
C PHE A 143 16.37 -5.53 -11.63
N ARG A 144 15.74 -4.84 -10.69
CA ARG A 144 15.20 -3.47 -10.84
C ARG A 144 15.67 -2.56 -9.70
N PRO A 145 16.94 -2.09 -9.73
CA PRO A 145 17.53 -1.29 -8.64
C PRO A 145 16.83 0.05 -8.39
N ASP A 146 16.18 0.59 -9.42
CA ASP A 146 15.38 1.81 -9.36
C ASP A 146 14.18 1.67 -8.41
N LEU A 147 13.59 0.47 -8.31
CA LEU A 147 12.41 0.23 -7.48
C LEU A 147 12.69 0.24 -5.98
N ALA A 148 13.96 0.10 -5.55
CA ALA A 148 14.32 0.18 -4.15
C ALA A 148 14.05 1.58 -3.55
N ALA A 149 14.32 2.65 -4.32
CA ALA A 149 14.00 4.01 -3.87
C ALA A 149 12.48 4.28 -3.98
N THR A 150 11.84 3.71 -5.00
CA THR A 150 10.38 3.81 -5.18
C THR A 150 9.62 3.09 -4.06
N SER A 151 10.12 1.97 -3.51
CA SER A 151 9.50 1.29 -2.37
C SER A 151 9.54 2.14 -1.10
N ILE A 152 10.63 2.88 -0.86
CA ILE A 152 10.74 3.87 0.21
C ILE A 152 9.70 4.99 0.00
N ARG A 153 9.55 5.49 -1.24
CA ARG A 153 8.53 6.47 -1.58
C ARG A 153 7.12 5.92 -1.32
N VAL A 154 6.84 4.65 -1.63
CA VAL A 154 5.53 4.03 -1.35
C VAL A 154 5.18 4.09 0.13
N ALA A 155 6.13 3.82 1.05
CA ALA A 155 5.88 3.95 2.48
C ALA A 155 5.43 5.37 2.86
N PHE A 156 6.09 6.40 2.31
CA PHE A 156 5.68 7.79 2.50
C PHE A 156 4.31 8.09 1.88
N VAL A 157 4.04 7.65 0.65
CA VAL A 157 2.75 7.82 -0.03
C VAL A 157 1.61 7.22 0.81
N LEU A 158 1.78 5.99 1.31
CA LEU A 158 0.77 5.30 2.11
C LEU A 158 0.54 6.02 3.45
N ALA A 159 1.60 6.41 4.15
CA ALA A 159 1.49 7.14 5.41
C ALA A 159 0.85 8.53 5.23
N ALA A 160 1.25 9.29 4.22
CA ALA A 160 0.67 10.59 3.91
C ALA A 160 -0.82 10.48 3.57
N ARG A 161 -1.22 9.45 2.82
CA ARG A 161 -2.64 9.17 2.51
C ARG A 161 -3.44 8.86 3.77
N ARG A 162 -2.93 8.03 4.68
CA ARG A 162 -3.57 7.75 5.98
C ARG A 162 -3.68 9.00 6.86
N ALA A 163 -2.69 9.89 6.80
CA ALA A 163 -2.69 11.16 7.54
C ALA A 163 -3.56 12.27 6.90
N GLY A 164 -4.15 12.03 5.73
CA GLY A 164 -5.01 12.99 5.05
C GLY A 164 -4.28 13.93 4.08
N PHE A 165 -3.07 13.59 3.65
CA PHE A 165 -2.24 14.36 2.74
C PHE A 165 -1.91 13.62 1.42
N PRO A 166 -2.88 13.04 0.68
CA PRO A 166 -2.62 12.61 -0.69
C PRO A 166 -2.26 13.83 -1.54
N ALA A 167 -1.16 13.78 -2.30
CA ALA A 167 -0.73 14.91 -3.11
C ALA A 167 -1.19 14.77 -4.58
N ASP A 168 -1.56 15.89 -5.20
CA ASP A 168 -1.87 15.96 -6.63
C ASP A 168 -0.65 16.38 -7.47
N SER A 169 0.26 17.17 -6.88
CA SER A 169 1.48 17.70 -7.49
C SER A 169 2.69 17.50 -6.58
N VAL A 170 3.86 17.31 -7.18
CA VAL A 170 5.16 17.25 -6.49
C VAL A 170 5.59 18.60 -5.91
N ASP A 171 4.90 19.69 -6.26
CA ASP A 171 5.07 21.00 -5.59
C ASP A 171 4.74 20.94 -4.09
N GLU A 172 3.85 20.04 -3.68
CA GLU A 172 3.54 19.79 -2.27
C GLU A 172 4.44 18.69 -1.69
N SER A 173 4.41 17.50 -2.28
CA SER A 173 5.25 16.37 -1.87
C SER A 173 5.22 15.25 -2.91
N CYS A 174 6.10 14.25 -2.77
CA CYS A 174 6.10 13.05 -3.60
C CYS A 174 5.02 12.01 -3.23
N ALA A 175 4.03 12.39 -2.40
CA ALA A 175 2.87 11.57 -2.02
C ALA A 175 1.80 11.45 -3.14
N VAL A 176 2.24 11.49 -4.40
CA VAL A 176 1.40 11.31 -5.59
C VAL A 176 1.30 9.82 -5.94
N VAL A 177 0.15 9.41 -6.47
CA VAL A 177 -0.12 8.00 -6.82
C VAL A 177 0.43 7.57 -8.18
N ARG A 178 1.02 8.49 -8.94
CA ARG A 178 1.64 8.22 -10.26
C ARG A 178 3.02 7.55 -10.11
N GLY A 179 3.48 6.89 -11.17
CA GLY A 179 4.78 6.18 -11.18
C GLY A 179 4.90 5.05 -10.15
N LEU A 180 3.81 4.35 -9.86
CA LEU A 180 3.76 3.26 -8.87
C LEU A 180 3.43 1.89 -9.46
N ASN A 181 3.19 1.79 -10.76
CA ASN A 181 2.73 0.54 -11.41
C ASN A 181 3.74 -0.61 -11.26
N ASP A 182 5.03 -0.36 -11.52
CA ASP A 182 6.07 -1.38 -11.38
C ASP A 182 6.21 -1.84 -9.93
N MET A 183 6.14 -0.90 -8.99
CA MET A 183 6.20 -1.23 -7.56
C MET A 183 4.94 -2.00 -7.11
N ALA A 184 3.76 -1.69 -7.63
CA ALA A 184 2.55 -2.45 -7.40
C ALA A 184 2.68 -3.91 -7.90
N GLY A 185 3.38 -4.12 -9.04
CA GLY A 185 3.75 -5.46 -9.51
C GLY A 185 4.59 -6.23 -8.49
N VAL A 186 5.60 -5.59 -7.91
CA VAL A 186 6.43 -6.18 -6.85
C VAL A 186 5.60 -6.47 -5.59
N MET A 187 4.74 -5.55 -5.16
CA MET A 187 3.87 -5.77 -4.01
C MET A 187 2.91 -6.96 -4.24
N ASN A 188 2.32 -7.07 -5.43
CA ASN A 188 1.47 -8.20 -5.79
C ASN A 188 2.22 -9.53 -5.73
N TYR A 189 3.46 -9.57 -6.22
CA TYR A 189 4.31 -10.75 -6.11
C TYR A 189 4.58 -11.12 -4.64
N LEU A 190 4.95 -10.15 -3.80
CA LEU A 190 5.24 -10.38 -2.39
C LEU A 190 3.99 -10.81 -1.60
N SER A 191 2.86 -10.14 -1.77
CA SER A 191 1.61 -10.50 -1.10
C SER A 191 1.11 -11.90 -1.48
N ASN A 192 1.29 -12.31 -2.74
CA ASN A 192 0.97 -13.69 -3.17
C ASN A 192 1.93 -14.73 -2.59
N THR A 193 3.18 -14.35 -2.36
CA THR A 193 4.19 -15.23 -1.74
C THR A 193 3.98 -15.36 -0.23
N TYR A 194 3.50 -14.30 0.43
CA TYR A 194 3.30 -14.21 1.88
C TYR A 194 1.83 -13.88 2.26
N PRO A 195 0.84 -14.70 1.87
CA PRO A 195 -0.60 -14.35 1.93
C PRO A 195 -1.20 -14.21 3.34
N ALA A 196 -0.44 -14.50 4.39
CA ALA A 196 -0.88 -14.29 5.77
C ALA A 196 -0.48 -12.93 6.35
N PHE A 197 0.43 -12.21 5.67
CA PHE A 197 0.64 -10.80 5.95
C PHE A 197 -0.35 -9.96 5.15
N SER A 198 -0.78 -8.86 5.73
CA SER A 198 -1.51 -7.83 5.00
C SER A 198 -0.62 -7.17 3.96
N THR A 199 -1.23 -6.55 2.96
CA THR A 199 -0.51 -5.80 1.95
C THR A 199 0.22 -4.61 2.58
N GLU A 200 -0.34 -3.99 3.62
CA GLU A 200 0.33 -2.93 4.40
C GLU A 200 1.56 -3.42 5.18
N ASP A 201 1.52 -4.62 5.78
CA ASP A 201 2.71 -5.21 6.41
C ASP A 201 3.79 -5.50 5.36
N VAL A 202 3.41 -6.11 4.23
CA VAL A 202 4.32 -6.37 3.10
C VAL A 202 4.92 -5.07 2.56
N ALA A 203 4.13 -4.02 2.38
CA ALA A 203 4.60 -2.73 1.89
C ALA A 203 5.62 -2.09 2.84
N SER A 204 5.38 -2.16 4.15
CA SER A 204 6.33 -1.66 5.15
C SER A 204 7.67 -2.42 5.10
N LEU A 205 7.65 -3.75 4.97
CA LEU A 205 8.85 -4.58 4.86
C LEU A 205 9.59 -4.36 3.53
N ALA A 206 8.88 -4.19 2.43
CA ALA A 206 9.46 -3.88 1.13
C ALA A 206 10.16 -2.51 1.10
N ALA A 207 9.63 -1.52 1.84
CA ALA A 207 10.29 -0.23 2.00
C ALA A 207 11.59 -0.36 2.83
N ILE A 208 11.56 -1.14 3.91
CA ILE A 208 12.77 -1.43 4.71
C ILE A 208 13.81 -2.20 3.86
N ALA A 209 13.38 -3.15 3.04
CA ALA A 209 14.23 -3.83 2.08
C ALA A 209 14.86 -2.86 1.06
N GLY A 210 14.13 -1.80 0.66
CA GLY A 210 14.65 -0.72 -0.16
C GLY A 210 15.76 0.06 0.53
N ILE A 211 15.57 0.41 1.81
CA ILE A 211 16.61 1.07 2.63
C ILE A 211 17.86 0.18 2.71
N LYS A 212 17.67 -1.11 3.03
CA LYS A 212 18.76 -2.10 3.12
C LYS A 212 19.52 -2.21 1.80
N TYR A 213 18.81 -2.37 0.68
CA TYR A 213 19.41 -2.49 -0.65
C TYR A 213 20.23 -1.25 -1.04
N LEU A 214 19.79 -0.07 -0.59
CA LEU A 214 20.46 1.21 -0.84
C LEU A 214 21.51 1.57 0.23
N ASN A 215 21.98 0.59 1.02
CA ASN A 215 22.97 0.77 2.10
C ASN A 215 22.58 1.84 3.14
N GLY A 216 21.28 2.02 3.38
CA GLY A 216 20.77 2.90 4.42
C GLY A 216 20.66 2.22 5.79
N PRO A 217 20.56 3.00 6.87
CA PRO A 217 20.38 2.47 8.23
C PRO A 217 18.97 1.87 8.38
N CYS A 218 18.89 0.57 8.69
CA CYS A 218 17.61 -0.13 8.80
C CYS A 218 17.51 -1.09 9.98
N GLU A 219 18.61 -1.32 10.69
CA GLU A 219 18.74 -2.29 11.77
C GLU A 219 17.77 -1.97 12.92
N GLY A 220 17.78 -0.72 13.40
CA GLY A 220 16.87 -0.25 14.45
C GLY A 220 15.41 -0.22 14.00
N ILE A 221 15.14 0.00 12.71
CA ILE A 221 13.78 -0.07 12.15
C ILE A 221 13.29 -1.52 12.18
N LEU A 222 14.15 -2.46 11.78
CA LEU A 222 13.85 -3.89 11.77
C LEU A 222 13.63 -4.44 13.17
N ASP A 223 14.49 -4.09 14.12
CA ASP A 223 14.39 -4.54 15.50
C ASP A 223 13.09 -4.08 16.16
N GLN A 224 12.64 -2.87 15.83
CA GLN A 224 11.40 -2.29 16.36
C GLN A 224 10.18 -2.54 15.46
N TRP A 225 10.34 -3.25 14.34
CA TRP A 225 9.25 -3.46 13.40
C TRP A 225 8.11 -4.25 14.07
N ARG A 226 6.90 -3.71 13.94
CA ARG A 226 5.65 -4.31 14.43
C ARG A 226 4.83 -4.81 13.25
N TRP A 227 3.96 -5.78 13.51
CA TRP A 227 3.10 -6.40 12.50
C TRP A 227 1.62 -6.23 12.83
N GLY A 228 0.74 -6.61 11.91
CA GLY A 228 -0.71 -6.51 12.08
C GLY A 228 -1.28 -5.18 11.58
N ARG A 229 -0.67 -4.57 10.56
CA ARG A 229 -1.30 -3.47 9.82
C ARG A 229 -2.56 -3.98 9.13
N ASN A 230 -3.65 -3.26 9.23
CA ASN A 230 -4.90 -3.67 8.60
C ASN A 230 -4.99 -3.12 7.18
N ASP A 231 -5.31 -3.99 6.21
CA ASP A 231 -5.75 -3.56 4.89
C ASP A 231 -7.17 -3.00 5.03
N THR A 232 -7.34 -1.71 4.72
CA THR A 232 -8.63 -1.03 4.81
C THR A 232 -9.07 -0.48 3.46
N ASP A 233 -10.33 -0.71 3.10
CA ASP A 233 -10.94 -0.14 1.89
C ASP A 233 -11.42 1.32 2.10
N GLU A 234 -10.89 2.02 3.10
CA GLU A 234 -11.27 3.40 3.37
C GLU A 234 -10.80 4.33 2.25
N ILE A 235 -11.71 5.17 1.75
CA ILE A 235 -11.39 6.20 0.77
C ILE A 235 -10.45 7.23 1.45
N PRO A 236 -9.26 7.49 0.89
CA PRO A 236 -8.34 8.47 1.46
C PRO A 236 -9.00 9.83 1.58
N LYS A 237 -8.92 10.41 2.78
CA LYS A 237 -9.39 11.78 3.02
C LYS A 237 -8.30 12.77 2.60
N ARG A 238 -8.71 13.97 2.19
CA ARG A 238 -7.80 15.09 1.97
C ARG A 238 -8.11 16.17 3.01
N ASN A 239 -7.10 16.56 3.77
CA ASN A 239 -7.20 17.66 4.73
C ASN A 239 -7.46 18.96 3.98
N ILE A 240 -8.27 19.84 4.58
CA ILE A 240 -8.61 21.14 4.01
C ILE A 240 -7.71 22.20 4.66
N PRO A 241 -6.94 22.99 3.89
CA PRO A 241 -6.17 24.09 4.43
C PRO A 241 -7.03 25.10 5.17
N LYS A 242 -6.46 25.78 6.17
CA LYS A 242 -7.19 26.82 6.93
C LYS A 242 -7.48 28.05 6.07
N ASP A 243 -6.54 28.39 5.19
CA ASP A 243 -6.71 29.46 4.20
C ASP A 243 -7.33 28.88 2.92
N PRO A 244 -8.52 29.35 2.48
CA PRO A 244 -9.16 28.88 1.26
C PRO A 244 -8.36 29.10 -0.03
N HIS A 245 -7.38 30.02 -0.02
CA HIS A 245 -6.51 30.29 -1.18
C HIS A 245 -5.24 29.43 -1.19
N GLN A 246 -4.92 28.76 -0.08
CA GLN A 246 -3.77 27.89 0.02
C GLN A 246 -4.03 26.58 -0.72
N LYS A 247 -3.21 26.29 -1.74
CA LYS A 247 -3.32 25.06 -2.55
C LYS A 247 -2.51 23.89 -1.99
N THR A 248 -1.37 24.17 -1.36
CA THR A 248 -0.42 23.17 -0.88
C THR A 248 -0.14 23.33 0.61
N PHE A 249 0.07 22.22 1.31
CA PHE A 249 0.52 22.20 2.69
C PHE A 249 2.04 22.36 2.78
N SER A 250 2.51 22.92 3.91
CA SER A 250 3.94 23.04 4.16
C SER A 250 4.56 21.68 4.50
N ILE A 251 5.83 21.47 4.15
CA ILE A 251 6.59 20.25 4.48
C ILE A 251 6.46 19.89 5.98
N PRO A 252 6.67 20.81 6.94
CA PRO A 252 6.52 20.48 8.36
C PRO A 252 5.12 20.00 8.72
N THR A 253 4.07 20.63 8.17
CA THR A 253 2.68 20.22 8.42
C THR A 253 2.44 18.76 8.03
N ILE A 254 2.95 18.36 6.87
CA ILE A 254 2.81 16.99 6.37
C ILE A 254 3.62 16.04 7.24
N LEU A 255 4.91 16.32 7.45
CA LEU A 255 5.82 15.40 8.15
C LEU A 255 5.46 15.22 9.63
N HIS A 256 5.06 16.29 10.34
CA HIS A 256 4.62 16.16 11.74
C HIS A 256 3.38 15.29 11.89
N ALA A 257 2.52 15.21 10.87
CA ALA A 257 1.32 14.37 10.91
C ALA A 257 1.62 12.86 10.77
N LEU A 258 2.85 12.49 10.40
CA LEU A 258 3.28 11.10 10.19
C LEU A 258 3.71 10.46 11.51
N GLY A 259 2.75 10.30 12.43
CA GLY A 259 3.02 9.72 13.75
C GLY A 259 3.62 10.68 14.78
N GLY A 260 3.47 12.00 14.58
CA GLY A 260 3.96 12.99 15.55
C GLY A 260 5.47 13.14 15.53
N LEU A 261 6.08 13.17 14.34
CA LEU A 261 7.52 13.35 14.19
C LEU A 261 7.98 14.64 14.86
N THR A 262 9.12 14.61 15.52
CA THR A 262 9.82 15.81 15.98
C THR A 262 10.44 16.55 14.79
N GLU A 263 10.87 17.81 14.97
CA GLU A 263 11.57 18.54 13.91
C GLU A 263 12.86 17.83 13.47
N ALA A 264 13.60 17.26 14.43
CA ALA A 264 14.79 16.44 14.18
C ALA A 264 14.48 15.24 13.28
N GLU A 265 13.40 14.51 13.57
CA GLU A 265 12.94 13.36 12.78
C GLU A 265 12.43 13.77 11.40
N CYS A 266 11.69 14.89 11.30
CA CYS A 266 11.25 15.45 10.02
C CYS A 266 12.44 15.75 9.11
N VAL A 267 13.48 16.41 9.63
CA VAL A 267 14.70 16.71 8.87
C VAL A 267 15.46 15.43 8.52
N ALA A 268 15.54 14.47 9.45
CA ALA A 268 16.21 13.19 9.23
C ALA A 268 15.58 12.41 8.07
N LEU A 269 14.24 12.41 7.99
CA LEU A 269 13.49 11.68 6.97
C LEU A 269 13.71 12.22 5.54
N LEU A 270 14.00 13.53 5.39
CA LEU A 270 14.27 14.13 4.07
C LEU A 270 15.54 13.58 3.39
N ALA A 271 16.43 12.88 4.12
CA ALA A 271 17.56 12.19 3.51
C ALA A 271 17.16 11.10 2.50
N CYS A 272 15.89 10.65 2.49
CA CYS A 272 15.36 9.79 1.42
C CYS A 272 15.51 10.42 0.03
N HIS A 273 15.57 11.76 -0.09
CA HIS A 273 15.90 12.43 -1.35
C HIS A 273 17.36 12.21 -1.80
N GLY A 274 18.23 11.64 -0.96
CA GLY A 274 19.59 11.22 -1.35
C GLY A 274 19.64 10.06 -2.35
N VAL A 275 18.53 9.35 -2.55
CA VAL A 275 18.40 8.19 -3.44
C VAL A 275 17.29 8.39 -4.47
N GLY A 276 17.24 7.51 -5.47
CA GLY A 276 16.24 7.55 -6.54
C GLY A 276 16.45 8.69 -7.53
N GLU A 277 15.46 8.88 -8.39
CA GLU A 277 15.48 9.86 -9.48
C GLU A 277 14.08 10.39 -9.80
N PHE A 278 14.05 11.48 -10.57
CA PHE A 278 12.82 12.08 -11.07
C PHE A 278 12.30 11.29 -12.27
N HIS A 279 10.98 11.25 -12.41
CA HIS A 279 10.28 10.52 -13.46
C HIS A 279 9.30 11.43 -14.17
N GLU A 280 9.07 11.15 -15.45
CA GLU A 280 8.29 12.02 -16.32
C GLU A 280 6.80 12.03 -15.97
N ASP A 281 6.24 10.87 -15.68
CA ASP A 281 4.83 10.66 -15.28
C ASP A 281 4.54 11.12 -13.84
N VAL A 282 5.57 11.43 -13.05
CA VAL A 282 5.47 11.91 -11.67
C VAL A 282 5.70 13.41 -11.57
N SER A 283 6.83 13.87 -12.11
CA SER A 283 7.38 15.22 -11.93
C SER A 283 7.57 15.99 -13.24
N GLY A 284 7.37 15.35 -14.38
CA GLY A 284 7.56 15.94 -15.70
C GLY A 284 9.02 16.05 -16.14
N LEU A 285 9.94 15.43 -15.39
CA LEU A 285 11.38 15.43 -15.64
C LEU A 285 11.88 14.00 -15.85
N ASP A 286 12.77 13.82 -16.82
CA ASP A 286 13.46 12.55 -17.13
C ASP A 286 14.97 12.79 -17.37
N GLY A 287 15.73 11.75 -17.72
CA GLY A 287 17.13 11.83 -18.12
C GLY A 287 18.11 11.57 -16.98
N GLY A 288 17.66 10.87 -15.94
CA GLY A 288 18.46 10.59 -14.75
C GLY A 288 18.72 11.83 -13.90
N VAL A 289 17.73 12.73 -13.84
CA VAL A 289 17.67 13.87 -12.92
C VAL A 289 17.46 13.33 -11.50
N THR A 290 18.23 13.85 -10.55
CA THR A 290 18.22 13.36 -9.15
C THR A 290 18.21 14.56 -8.22
N HIS A 291 18.04 14.37 -6.91
CA HIS A 291 18.20 15.51 -5.99
C HIS A 291 19.66 15.86 -5.75
N THR A 292 20.56 14.87 -5.71
CA THR A 292 21.94 15.06 -5.24
C THR A 292 23.01 14.57 -6.22
N GLY A 293 22.62 14.07 -7.40
CA GLY A 293 23.54 13.46 -8.38
C GLY A 293 23.86 11.98 -8.12
N LYS A 294 23.38 11.43 -6.99
CA LYS A 294 23.51 10.01 -6.61
C LYS A 294 22.13 9.39 -6.49
N ARG A 295 22.08 8.05 -6.61
CA ARG A 295 20.83 7.27 -6.68
C ARG A 295 20.78 6.07 -5.75
N TYR A 296 21.94 5.48 -5.41
CA TYR A 296 22.01 4.12 -4.83
C TYR A 296 22.71 4.05 -3.47
N THR A 297 22.73 5.16 -2.71
CA THR A 297 23.29 5.17 -1.35
C THR A 297 22.51 6.13 -0.48
N LEU A 298 21.81 5.61 0.53
CA LEU A 298 21.00 6.40 1.46
C LEU A 298 21.85 6.77 2.68
N ASN A 299 22.33 8.01 2.73
CA ASN A 299 23.17 8.53 3.80
C ASN A 299 22.98 10.05 3.98
N ASN A 300 23.74 10.66 4.90
CA ASN A 300 23.69 12.09 5.18
C ASN A 300 24.18 13.02 4.04
N ARG A 301 24.53 12.48 2.87
CA ARG A 301 25.01 13.30 1.72
C ARG A 301 23.98 14.30 1.24
N TYR A 302 22.69 14.04 1.43
CA TYR A 302 21.63 15.00 1.13
C TYR A 302 21.90 16.36 1.81
N TYR A 303 22.19 16.38 3.11
CA TYR A 303 22.44 17.62 3.85
C TYR A 303 23.71 18.34 3.38
N ARG A 304 24.79 17.60 3.17
CA ARG A 304 26.04 18.15 2.62
C ARG A 304 25.81 18.82 1.26
N PHE A 305 25.05 18.16 0.39
CA PHE A 305 24.70 18.66 -0.93
C PHE A 305 23.87 19.96 -0.86
N LEU A 306 22.90 20.03 0.05
CA LEU A 306 22.11 21.25 0.26
C LEU A 306 22.99 22.43 0.66
N LEU A 307 23.87 22.25 1.64
CA LEU A 307 24.73 23.32 2.16
C LEU A 307 25.77 23.78 1.12
N GLU A 308 26.32 22.85 0.32
CA GLU A 308 27.30 23.15 -0.72
C GLU A 308 26.71 23.99 -1.86
N HIS A 309 25.44 23.74 -2.21
CA HIS A 309 24.84 24.28 -3.44
C HIS A 309 23.65 25.22 -3.21
N GLU A 310 23.28 25.53 -1.97
CA GLU A 310 22.14 26.38 -1.60
C GLU A 310 22.03 27.65 -2.46
N LYS A 311 23.14 28.37 -2.62
CA LYS A 311 23.20 29.65 -3.35
C LYS A 311 23.26 29.49 -4.87
N ALA A 312 23.52 28.29 -5.36
CA ALA A 312 23.68 27.99 -6.79
C ALA A 312 22.37 27.50 -7.44
N PHE A 313 21.34 27.22 -6.65
CA PHE A 313 20.04 26.80 -7.17
C PHE A 313 19.32 27.93 -7.91
N THR A 314 18.92 27.66 -9.15
CA THR A 314 18.11 28.56 -9.98
C THR A 314 16.72 27.99 -10.20
N PRO A 315 15.67 28.81 -10.37
CA PRO A 315 14.34 28.32 -10.75
C PRO A 315 14.37 27.45 -12.00
N LEU A 316 13.64 26.34 -11.98
CA LEU A 316 13.52 25.41 -13.10
C LEU A 316 12.08 25.45 -13.64
N THR A 317 11.92 25.85 -14.90
CA THR A 317 10.65 25.70 -15.62
C THR A 317 10.60 24.32 -16.25
N VAL A 318 9.64 23.50 -15.84
CA VAL A 318 9.37 22.20 -16.49
C VAL A 318 8.55 22.45 -17.75
N ALA A 319 9.12 22.11 -18.91
CA ALA A 319 8.43 22.27 -20.20
C ALA A 319 7.44 21.12 -20.42
N ARG A 320 6.30 21.43 -21.07
CA ARG A 320 5.36 20.42 -21.54
C ARG A 320 6.00 19.64 -22.70
N THR A 321 6.09 18.33 -22.55
CA THR A 321 6.58 17.38 -23.56
C THR A 321 5.43 16.45 -23.99
N GLN A 322 5.69 15.63 -25.00
CA GLN A 322 4.76 14.57 -25.40
C GLN A 322 4.66 13.47 -24.31
N ASP A 323 5.74 13.25 -23.57
CA ASP A 323 5.90 12.13 -22.65
C ASP A 323 5.43 12.49 -21.22
N ASN A 324 5.32 13.78 -20.88
CA ASN A 324 4.68 14.27 -19.64
C ASN A 324 3.24 14.78 -19.84
N GLY A 325 2.59 14.39 -20.94
CA GLY A 325 1.24 14.82 -21.30
C GLY A 325 0.17 14.47 -20.25
N ASP A 326 0.36 13.37 -19.51
CA ASP A 326 -0.59 12.88 -18.50
C ASP A 326 -0.63 13.73 -17.22
N LEU A 327 0.36 14.62 -17.01
CA LEU A 327 0.36 15.54 -15.87
C LEU A 327 -0.61 16.69 -16.10
N ALA A 328 -1.70 16.75 -15.34
CA ALA A 328 -2.69 17.84 -15.43
C ALA A 328 -2.05 19.23 -15.24
N ALA A 329 -1.13 19.36 -14.28
CA ALA A 329 -0.32 20.55 -14.05
C ALA A 329 1.15 20.15 -13.88
N LEU A 330 2.05 20.96 -14.46
CA LEU A 330 3.50 20.80 -14.28
C LEU A 330 3.94 21.51 -13.00
N PRO A 331 4.97 21.01 -12.31
CA PRO A 331 5.43 21.66 -11.09
C PRO A 331 6.13 22.98 -11.39
N GLU A 332 5.82 23.99 -10.59
CA GLU A 332 6.32 25.36 -10.76
C GLU A 332 7.38 25.74 -9.71
N THR A 333 7.48 24.96 -8.63
CA THR A 333 8.30 25.29 -7.46
C THR A 333 9.68 24.65 -7.48
N LEU A 334 10.02 23.90 -8.53
CA LEU A 334 11.31 23.23 -8.64
C LEU A 334 12.44 24.21 -8.91
N LYS A 335 13.58 23.97 -8.27
CA LYS A 335 14.85 24.65 -8.54
C LYS A 335 15.90 23.63 -8.96
N CYS A 336 16.83 24.03 -9.81
CA CYS A 336 17.89 23.17 -10.31
C CYS A 336 19.28 23.76 -10.08
N VAL A 337 20.25 22.86 -9.98
CA VAL A 337 21.68 23.15 -10.05
C VAL A 337 22.33 22.09 -10.93
N TYR A 338 23.41 22.43 -11.61
CA TYR A 338 24.19 21.47 -12.38
C TYR A 338 25.51 21.21 -11.71
N ILE A 339 25.76 19.94 -11.40
CA ILE A 339 27.06 19.49 -10.88
C ILE A 339 27.84 18.79 -11.98
N THR A 340 29.16 18.86 -11.90
CA THR A 340 30.04 18.12 -12.81
C THR A 340 30.76 17.04 -12.02
N GLU A 341 30.60 15.79 -12.45
CA GLU A 341 31.22 14.64 -11.81
C GLU A 341 32.09 13.88 -12.80
N ARG A 342 33.25 13.40 -12.34
CA ARG A 342 34.09 12.49 -13.13
C ARG A 342 33.56 11.07 -13.02
N VAL A 343 33.00 10.55 -14.11
CA VAL A 343 32.48 9.17 -14.22
C VAL A 343 33.30 8.42 -15.26
N LYS A 344 33.98 7.34 -14.86
CA LYS A 344 34.85 6.52 -15.75
C LYS A 344 35.83 7.37 -16.56
N GLY A 345 36.49 8.34 -15.91
CA GLY A 345 37.48 9.24 -16.54
C GLY A 345 36.91 10.38 -17.38
N LYS A 346 35.58 10.45 -17.59
CA LYS A 346 34.93 11.55 -18.33
C LYS A 346 34.18 12.48 -17.38
N MET A 347 34.25 13.78 -17.64
CA MET A 347 33.44 14.78 -16.93
C MET A 347 32.00 14.71 -17.45
N LYS A 348 31.04 14.38 -16.59
CA LYS A 348 29.63 14.34 -16.92
C LYS A 348 28.89 15.39 -16.10
N ARG A 349 28.12 16.23 -16.78
CA ARG A 349 27.21 17.19 -16.16
C ARG A 349 25.93 16.45 -15.73
N ARG A 350 25.53 16.62 -14.48
CA ARG A 350 24.32 16.05 -13.89
C ARG A 350 23.41 17.20 -13.48
N GLN A 351 22.13 17.08 -13.80
CA GLN A 351 21.12 18.00 -13.32
C GLN A 351 20.60 17.51 -11.97
N CYS A 352 20.64 18.39 -10.98
CA CYS A 352 20.15 18.14 -9.64
C CYS A 352 18.97 19.07 -9.37
N VAL A 353 17.87 18.54 -8.82
CA VAL A 353 16.61 19.26 -8.66
C VAL A 353 16.08 19.11 -7.24
N ILE A 354 15.53 20.19 -6.71
CA ILE A 354 14.89 20.20 -5.39
C ILE A 354 13.68 21.12 -5.40
N ASN A 355 12.72 20.87 -4.51
CA ASN A 355 11.63 21.80 -4.33
C ASN A 355 12.13 23.07 -3.62
N SER A 356 11.66 24.24 -4.07
CA SER A 356 11.93 25.52 -3.42
C SER A 356 11.55 25.49 -1.94
N ALA A 357 10.45 24.83 -1.56
CA ALA A 357 10.00 24.73 -0.17
C ALA A 357 11.05 24.06 0.74
N GLU A 358 11.79 23.06 0.24
CA GLU A 358 12.88 22.44 0.99
C GLU A 358 14.05 23.42 1.22
N LEU A 359 14.42 24.20 0.21
CA LEU A 359 15.48 25.22 0.34
C LEU A 359 15.07 26.36 1.26
N GLU A 360 13.81 26.77 1.25
CA GLU A 360 13.29 27.81 2.15
C GLU A 360 13.33 27.38 3.62
N LEU A 361 13.31 26.07 3.92
CA LEU A 361 13.51 25.57 5.29
C LEU A 361 14.91 25.87 5.82
N LEU A 362 15.94 25.98 4.96
CA LEU A 362 17.31 26.35 5.37
C LEU A 362 17.43 27.80 5.88
N LYS A 363 16.41 28.64 5.64
CA LYS A 363 16.34 29.98 6.21
C LYS A 363 15.82 29.99 7.65
N ARG A 364 15.18 28.89 8.09
CA ARG A 364 14.72 28.74 9.48
C ARG A 364 15.88 28.24 10.33
N LYS A 365 16.13 28.93 11.45
CA LYS A 365 17.28 28.67 12.31
C LYS A 365 17.35 27.21 12.79
N THR A 366 16.26 26.67 13.33
CA THR A 366 16.18 25.31 13.88
C THR A 366 16.43 24.24 12.81
N TRP A 367 15.77 24.36 11.65
CA TRP A 367 15.99 23.49 10.50
C TRP A 367 17.43 23.52 10.00
N ARG A 368 18.01 24.72 9.84
CA ARG A 368 19.40 24.87 9.40
C ARG A 368 20.38 24.21 10.36
N GLU A 369 20.22 24.42 11.66
CA GLU A 369 21.07 23.81 12.69
C GLU A 369 21.01 22.28 12.61
N LEU A 370 19.83 21.69 12.41
CA LEU A 370 19.68 20.24 12.21
C LEU A 370 20.35 19.75 10.92
N VAL A 371 20.20 20.48 9.81
CA VAL A 371 20.85 20.14 8.53
C VAL A 371 22.37 20.20 8.66
N GLU A 372 22.92 21.24 9.28
CA GLU A 372 24.36 21.36 9.54
C GLU A 372 24.87 20.23 10.46
N ARG A 373 24.08 19.87 11.48
CA ARG A 373 24.42 18.79 12.40
C ARG A 373 24.44 17.43 11.71
N TYR A 374 23.41 17.09 10.95
CA TYR A 374 23.36 15.82 10.21
C TYR A 374 24.38 15.77 9.08
N ALA A 375 24.75 16.91 8.48
CA ALA A 375 25.83 16.97 7.50
C ALA A 375 27.20 16.62 8.11
N ALA A 376 27.42 16.95 9.39
CA ALA A 376 28.65 16.69 10.12
C ALA A 376 28.67 15.34 10.86
N ASP A 377 27.52 14.85 11.30
CA ASP A 377 27.36 13.67 12.15
C ASP A 377 26.41 12.65 11.50
N ASP A 378 26.98 11.64 10.83
CA ASP A 378 26.22 10.58 10.16
C ASP A 378 25.54 9.65 11.17
N ASP A 379 26.15 9.40 12.33
CA ASP A 379 25.60 8.48 13.34
C ASP A 379 24.36 9.06 14.01
N LEU A 380 24.40 10.35 14.38
CA LEU A 380 23.23 11.05 14.89
C LEU A 380 22.10 11.08 13.86
N TRP A 381 22.43 11.32 12.58
CA TRP A 381 21.42 11.25 11.52
C TRP A 381 20.81 9.85 11.41
N ARG A 382 21.61 8.78 11.46
CA ARG A 382 21.12 7.39 11.39
C ARG A 382 20.15 7.08 12.51
N GLU A 383 20.42 7.52 13.73
CA GLU A 383 19.52 7.34 14.88
C GLU A 383 18.16 8.02 14.63
N GLN A 384 18.19 9.29 14.27
CA GLN A 384 16.98 10.09 14.06
C GLN A 384 16.19 9.62 12.84
N PHE A 385 16.88 9.17 11.78
CA PHE A 385 16.25 8.62 10.58
C PHE A 385 15.50 7.33 10.89
N GLN A 386 16.11 6.40 11.63
CA GLN A 386 15.46 5.14 11.97
C GLN A 386 14.24 5.37 12.87
N SER A 387 14.34 6.26 13.86
CA SER A 387 13.18 6.66 14.68
C SER A 387 12.06 7.26 13.82
N ALA A 388 12.39 8.20 12.93
CA ALA A 388 11.43 8.84 12.04
C ALA A 388 10.74 7.83 11.11
N PHE A 389 11.52 6.91 10.51
CA PHE A 389 11.00 5.94 9.57
C PHE A 389 10.13 4.88 10.26
N THR A 390 10.48 4.44 11.47
CA THR A 390 9.62 3.56 12.29
C THR A 390 8.27 4.24 12.58
N LYS A 391 8.28 5.51 13.02
CA LYS A 391 7.04 6.27 13.24
C LYS A 391 6.23 6.46 11.95
N LEU A 392 6.89 6.67 10.81
CA LEU A 392 6.24 6.79 9.50
C LEU A 392 5.44 5.53 9.16
N ILE A 393 6.06 4.35 9.23
CA ILE A 393 5.41 3.08 8.83
C ILE A 393 4.35 2.59 9.83
N ASP A 394 4.42 3.04 11.09
CA ASP A 394 3.43 2.73 12.13
C ASP A 394 2.31 3.76 12.23
N SER A 395 2.48 4.93 11.59
CA SER A 395 1.54 6.04 11.68
C SER A 395 0.13 5.66 11.24
N ASN A 396 -0.84 6.09 12.05
CA ASN A 396 -2.29 5.95 11.82
C ASN A 396 -2.80 4.49 11.78
N PHE A 397 -1.99 3.51 12.19
CA PHE A 397 -2.45 2.16 12.50
C PHE A 397 -2.83 2.01 13.98
N LYS A 398 -3.70 1.04 14.26
CA LYS A 398 -4.15 0.71 15.63
C LYS A 398 -3.83 -0.74 15.92
N ARG A 399 -3.46 -1.04 17.17
CA ARG A 399 -3.23 -2.42 17.65
C ARG A 399 -2.15 -3.17 16.85
N LEU A 400 -1.07 -2.49 16.49
CA LEU A 400 0.12 -3.16 15.96
C LEU A 400 0.71 -4.06 17.06
N ARG A 401 1.26 -5.21 16.68
CA ARG A 401 1.78 -6.21 17.60
C ARG A 401 3.31 -6.22 17.60
N PRO A 402 3.95 -6.39 18.77
CA PRO A 402 5.38 -6.68 18.82
C PRO A 402 5.70 -7.90 17.94
N TYR A 403 6.84 -7.86 17.27
CA TYR A 403 7.31 -8.98 16.49
C TYR A 403 7.95 -10.04 17.39
N SER A 404 7.61 -11.30 17.15
CA SER A 404 8.29 -12.47 17.71
C SER A 404 8.64 -13.39 16.55
N ASP A 405 9.85 -13.94 16.51
CA ASP A 405 10.25 -14.86 15.45
C ASP A 405 9.33 -16.10 15.46
N PRO A 406 8.67 -16.47 14.34
CA PRO A 406 7.88 -17.69 14.24
C PRO A 406 8.63 -18.96 14.61
N LYS A 407 9.94 -18.99 14.40
CA LYS A 407 10.81 -20.15 14.63
C LYS A 407 11.40 -20.18 16.04
N SER A 408 11.30 -19.08 16.80
CA SER A 408 11.71 -19.07 18.20
C SER A 408 10.82 -20.01 19.01
N THR A 409 11.42 -20.83 19.88
CA THR A 409 10.70 -21.78 20.74
C THR A 409 10.09 -21.08 21.94
#